data_AF-A0A2U1K270-F1
#
_entry.id   AF-A0A2U1K270-F1
#
_cell.length_a   1.000
_cell.length_b   1.000
_cell.length_c   1.000
_cell.angle_alpha   90.00
_cell.angle_beta   90.00
_cell.angle_gamma   90.00
#
_symmetry.space_group_name_H-M   'P 1'
#
loop_
_entity.id
_entity.type
_entity.pdbx_description
1 polymer ?
#
loop_
_entity_poly.entity_id
_entity_poly.type
_entity_poly.pdbx_seq_one_letter_code
_entity_poly.pdbx_strand_id
1 'polypeptide(L)'
;MSRRKQTKYFQDAVMDHITELADTLIRKQIDYGPNAISRFGMDGIVIRISDKLERLINLTQLKSEPEVDESVEDTLRDMAGYAILGLMVLEGNFPLPIKQKEQV
;
A
#
# COMPACT_ATOMS: atom_id res chain seq x y z
N MET A 1 -16.34 5.10 13.64
CA MET A 1 -16.22 5.75 12.31
C MET A 1 -15.76 7.19 12.51
N SER A 2 -14.48 7.47 12.29
CA SER A 2 -13.92 8.82 12.42
C SER A 2 -14.39 9.67 11.24
N ARG A 3 -15.01 10.83 11.52
CA ARG A 3 -15.38 11.81 10.49
C ARG A 3 -14.10 12.29 9.80
N ARG A 4 -13.86 11.84 8.56
CA ARG A 4 -12.81 12.45 7.70
C ARG A 4 -13.10 13.96 7.63
N LYS A 5 -12.13 14.78 8.05
CA LYS A 5 -12.20 16.24 7.91
C LYS A 5 -12.35 16.51 6.41
N GLN A 6 -13.37 17.26 6.00
CA GLN A 6 -13.58 17.57 4.60
C GLN A 6 -12.44 18.50 4.14
N THR A 7 -11.53 17.98 3.33
CA THR A 7 -10.38 18.72 2.80
C THR A 7 -10.84 19.75 1.79
N LYS A 8 -10.30 20.97 1.89
CA LYS A 8 -10.75 22.13 1.10
C LYS A 8 -10.02 22.25 -0.23
N TYR A 9 -8.81 21.70 -0.34
CA TYR A 9 -7.97 21.81 -1.53
C TYR A 9 -7.48 20.44 -2.02
N PHE A 10 -7.24 20.32 -3.34
CA PHE A 10 -6.81 19.08 -3.99
C PHE A 10 -5.51 18.52 -3.39
N GLN A 11 -4.52 19.38 -3.15
CA GLN A 11 -3.25 18.95 -2.58
C GLN A 11 -3.42 18.36 -1.17
N ASP A 12 -4.36 18.87 -0.37
CA ASP A 12 -4.61 18.33 0.97
C ASP A 12 -5.20 16.91 0.86
N ALA A 13 -6.15 16.70 -0.05
CA ALA A 13 -6.74 15.38 -0.28
C ALA A 13 -5.71 14.37 -0.80
N VAL A 14 -4.80 14.79 -1.68
CA VAL A 14 -3.68 13.94 -2.14
C VAL A 14 -2.75 13.60 -0.97
N MET A 15 -2.39 14.59 -0.15
CA MET A 15 -1.51 14.38 1.00
C MET A 15 -2.13 13.48 2.07
N ASP A 16 -3.44 13.54 2.29
CA ASP A 16 -4.15 12.65 3.20
C ASP A 16 -3.96 11.18 2.78
N HIS A 17 -4.14 10.87 1.49
CA HIS A 17 -3.94 9.52 0.95
C HIS A 17 -2.48 9.06 1.03
N ILE A 18 -1.53 9.94 0.72
CA ILE A 18 -0.09 9.61 0.79
C ILE A 18 0.32 9.33 2.24
N THR A 19 -0.14 10.13 3.20
CA THR A 19 0.20 9.97 4.61
C THR A 19 -0.36 8.65 5.15
N GLU A 20 -1.63 8.36 4.87
CA GLU A 20 -2.27 7.10 5.27
C GLU A 20 -1.59 5.87 4.64
N LEU A 21 -1.17 5.99 3.38
CA LEU A 21 -0.42 4.94 2.70
C LEU A 21 0.95 4.72 3.35
N ALA A 22 1.69 5.80 3.62
CA ALA A 22 3.00 5.73 4.28
C ALA A 22 2.88 5.05 5.65
N ASP A 23 1.92 5.46 6.48
CA ASP A 23 1.65 4.83 7.79
C ASP A 23 1.34 3.34 7.66
N THR A 24 0.61 2.96 6.62
CA THR A 24 0.27 1.55 6.35
C THR A 24 1.49 0.75 5.92
N LEU A 25 2.33 1.28 5.03
CA LEU A 25 3.55 0.62 4.59
C LEU A 25 4.55 0.45 5.75
N ILE A 26 4.70 1.47 6.59
CA ILE A 26 5.57 1.42 7.77
C ILE A 26 5.08 0.34 8.75
N ARG A 27 3.79 0.29 9.07
CA ARG A 27 3.22 -0.76 9.93
C ARG A 27 3.45 -2.15 9.35
N LYS A 28 3.18 -2.36 8.06
CA LYS A 28 3.46 -3.64 7.37
C LYS A 28 4.95 -4.00 7.47
N GLN A 29 5.87 -3.05 7.31
CA GLN A 29 7.31 -3.31 7.45
C GLN A 29 7.71 -3.67 8.89
N ILE A 30 7.05 -3.10 9.91
CA ILE A 30 7.23 -3.51 11.32
C ILE A 30 6.76 -4.95 11.53
N ASP A 31 5.58 -5.29 10.99
CA ASP A 31 4.94 -6.60 11.23
C ASP A 31 5.63 -7.74 10.46
N TYR A 32 5.97 -7.53 9.19
CA TYR A 32 6.54 -8.57 8.31
C TYR A 32 8.08 -8.54 8.23
N GLY A 33 8.70 -7.42 8.61
CA GLY A 33 10.15 -7.24 8.59
C GLY A 33 10.75 -7.04 7.18
N PRO A 34 12.06 -6.73 7.11
CA PRO A 34 12.76 -6.36 5.87
C PRO A 34 12.91 -7.51 4.86
N ASN A 35 12.51 -8.74 5.23
CA ASN A 35 12.63 -9.90 4.37
C ASN A 35 11.32 -10.28 3.64
N ALA A 36 10.23 -9.56 3.90
CA ALA A 36 8.91 -9.89 3.37
C ALA A 36 8.84 -9.87 1.83
N ILE A 37 9.57 -8.93 1.20
CA ILE A 37 9.63 -8.77 -0.26
C ILE A 37 10.98 -9.20 -0.81
N SER A 38 12.06 -9.15 -0.01
CA SER A 38 13.42 -9.48 -0.48
C SER A 38 13.54 -10.89 -1.06
N ARG A 39 12.71 -11.85 -0.61
CA ARG A 39 12.71 -13.22 -1.13
C ARG A 39 12.37 -13.31 -2.63
N PHE A 40 11.50 -12.44 -3.12
CA PHE A 40 11.03 -12.46 -4.51
C PHE A 40 11.38 -11.19 -5.29
N GLY A 41 11.92 -10.17 -4.61
CA GLY A 41 12.34 -8.91 -5.21
C GLY A 41 11.25 -8.28 -6.08
N MET A 42 11.66 -7.83 -7.28
CA MET A 42 10.78 -7.16 -8.23
C MET A 42 9.67 -8.08 -8.77
N ASP A 43 9.95 -9.36 -9.00
CA ASP A 43 8.95 -10.32 -9.51
C ASP A 43 7.79 -10.46 -8.53
N GLY A 44 8.08 -10.48 -7.23
CA GLY A 44 7.07 -10.48 -6.18
C GLY A 44 6.22 -9.21 -6.13
N ILE A 45 6.72 -8.07 -6.60
CA ILE A 45 5.94 -6.82 -6.72
C ILE A 45 5.02 -6.91 -7.94
N VAL A 46 5.55 -7.35 -9.09
CA VAL A 46 4.79 -7.49 -10.34
C VAL A 46 3.59 -8.42 -10.16
N ILE A 47 3.81 -9.60 -9.57
CA ILE A 47 2.74 -10.58 -9.32
C ILE A 47 1.64 -9.97 -8.44
N ARG A 48 2.00 -9.31 -7.34
CA ARG A 48 1.02 -8.73 -6.41
C ARG A 48 0.24 -7.56 -7.02
N ILE A 49 0.87 -6.74 -7.86
CA ILE A 49 0.16 -5.70 -8.61
C ILE A 49 -0.81 -6.34 -9.62
N SER A 50 -0.41 -7.41 -10.29
CA SER A 50 -1.28 -8.14 -11.22
C SER A 50 -2.53 -8.68 -10.52
N ASP A 51 -2.37 -9.31 -9.35
CA ASP A 51 -3.50 -9.83 -8.57
C ASP A 51 -4.49 -8.72 -8.18
N LYS A 52 -3.96 -7.55 -7.78
CA LYS A 52 -4.79 -6.39 -7.40
C LYS A 52 -5.46 -5.74 -8.61
N LEU A 53 -4.81 -5.74 -9.78
CA LEU A 53 -5.42 -5.26 -11.02
C LEU A 53 -6.60 -6.13 -11.44
N GLU A 54 -6.45 -7.45 -11.42
CA GLU A 54 -7.54 -8.40 -11.70
C GLU A 54 -8.71 -8.20 -10.73
N ARG A 55 -8.41 -8.01 -9.43
CA ARG A 55 -9.43 -7.68 -8.44
C ARG A 55 -10.18 -6.38 -8.78
N LEU A 56 -9.45 -5.33 -9.16
CA LEU A 56 -10.05 -4.03 -9.51
C LEU A 56 -10.99 -4.15 -10.72
N ILE A 57 -10.59 -4.93 -11.74
CA ILE A 57 -11.43 -5.22 -12.92
C ILE A 57 -12.73 -5.90 -12.47
N ASN A 58 -12.65 -6.92 -11.62
CA ASN A 58 -13.83 -7.65 -11.13
C ASN A 58 -14.79 -6.75 -10.33
N LEU A 59 -14.26 -5.93 -9.43
CA LEU A 59 -15.05 -5.01 -8.60
C LEU A 59 -15.74 -3.90 -9.41
N THR A 60 -15.09 -3.40 -10.45
CA THR A 60 -15.57 -2.20 -11.18
C THR A 60 -16.37 -2.54 -12.43
N GLN A 61 -16.04 -3.62 -13.14
CA GLN A 61 -16.61 -3.93 -14.44
C GLN A 61 -17.61 -5.08 -14.40
N LEU A 62 -17.33 -6.11 -13.59
CA LEU A 62 -18.17 -7.31 -13.56
C LEU A 62 -19.32 -7.20 -12.55
N LYS A 63 -19.36 -6.14 -11.73
CA LYS A 63 -20.36 -5.90 -10.66
C LYS A 63 -20.61 -7.14 -9.80
N SER A 64 -19.60 -7.99 -9.66
CA SER A 64 -19.68 -9.18 -8.83
C SER A 64 -19.70 -8.74 -7.39
N GLU A 65 -20.61 -9.29 -6.59
CA GLU A 65 -20.56 -9.10 -5.14
C GLU A 65 -19.23 -9.71 -4.65
N PRO A 66 -18.33 -8.90 -4.06
CA PRO A 66 -17.08 -9.45 -3.57
C PRO A 66 -17.36 -10.34 -2.37
N GLU A 67 -16.91 -11.59 -2.43
CA GLU A 67 -16.99 -12.52 -1.29
C GLU A 67 -16.02 -12.13 -0.15
N VAL A 68 -15.05 -11.28 -0.45
CA VAL A 68 -14.03 -10.78 0.48
C VAL A 68 -14.24 -9.30 0.75
N ASP A 69 -14.20 -8.91 2.02
CA ASP A 69 -14.35 -7.52 2.50
C ASP A 69 -13.10 -6.66 2.19
N GLU A 70 -12.79 -6.50 0.90
CA GLU A 70 -11.74 -5.61 0.41
C GLU A 70 -12.35 -4.71 -0.66
N SER A 71 -12.31 -3.40 -0.41
CA SER A 71 -12.97 -2.40 -1.26
C SER A 71 -12.12 -2.00 -2.47
N VAL A 72 -12.74 -1.27 -3.41
CA VAL A 72 -12.02 -0.60 -4.52
C VAL A 72 -10.95 0.36 -3.97
N GLU A 73 -11.27 1.08 -2.88
CA GLU A 73 -10.37 2.03 -2.23
C GLU A 73 -9.11 1.31 -1.69
N ASP A 74 -9.30 0.16 -1.03
CA ASP A 74 -8.20 -0.66 -0.51
C ASP A 74 -7.34 -1.24 -1.64
N THR A 75 -7.99 -1.70 -2.71
CA THR A 75 -7.30 -2.27 -3.88
C THR A 75 -6.39 -1.23 -4.54
N LEU A 76 -6.88 0.00 -4.73
CA LEU A 76 -6.09 1.11 -5.29
C LEU A 76 -4.93 1.50 -4.36
N ARG A 77 -5.15 1.53 -3.04
CA ARG A 77 -4.08 1.79 -2.06
C ARG A 77 -3.00 0.73 -2.08
N ASP A 78 -3.35 -0.55 -2.15
CA ASP A 78 -2.38 -1.64 -2.22
C ASP A 78 -1.52 -1.54 -3.48
N MET A 79 -2.13 -1.24 -4.64
CA MET A 79 -1.38 -1.02 -5.88
C MET A 79 -0.39 0.14 -5.77
N ALA A 80 -0.82 1.28 -5.22
CA ALA A 80 0.06 2.42 -4.96
C ALA A 80 1.19 2.05 -3.98
N GLY A 81 0.87 1.28 -2.95
CA GLY A 81 1.84 0.78 -1.98
C GLY A 81 2.88 -0.14 -2.61
N TYR A 82 2.46 -1.11 -3.43
CA TYR A 82 3.39 -1.99 -4.14
C TYR A 82 4.27 -1.25 -5.13
N ALA A 83 3.77 -0.21 -5.79
CA ALA A 83 4.59 0.65 -6.65
C ALA A 83 5.71 1.34 -5.86
N ILE A 84 5.40 1.91 -4.68
CA ILE A 84 6.40 2.51 -3.79
C ILE A 84 7.42 1.47 -3.30
N LEU A 85 6.97 0.30 -2.87
CA LEU A 85 7.88 -0.76 -2.43
C LEU A 85 8.76 -1.27 -3.59
N GLY A 86 8.23 -1.31 -4.82
CA GLY A 86 8.99 -1.62 -6.02
C GLY A 86 10.11 -0.62 -6.28
N LEU A 87 9.85 0.68 -6.12
CA LEU A 87 10.89 1.71 -6.18
C LEU A 87 11.96 1.48 -5.10
N MET A 88 11.56 1.20 -3.86
CA MET A 88 12.51 0.89 -2.78
C MET A 88 13.34 -0.37 -3.07
N VAL A 89 12.78 -1.38 -3.72
CA VAL A 89 13.52 -2.58 -4.14
C VAL A 89 14.54 -2.23 -5.23
N LEU A 90 14.15 -1.43 -6.23
CA LEU A 90 15.05 -0.97 -7.29
C LEU A 90 16.22 -0.15 -6.76
N GLU A 91 15.97 0.69 -5.75
CA GLU A 91 16.98 1.53 -5.11
C GLU A 91 17.82 0.78 -4.07
N GLY A 92 17.46 -0.46 -3.70
CA GLY A 92 18.11 -1.20 -2.62
C GLY A 92 17.76 -0.69 -1.21
N ASN A 93 16.72 0.13 -1.09
CA ASN A 93 16.26 0.77 0.15
C ASN A 93 15.25 -0.09 0.94
N PHE A 94 14.66 -1.12 0.33
CA PHE A 94 13.68 -1.99 1.01
C PHE A 94 14.18 -2.61 2.35
N PRO A 95 15.43 -3.09 2.47
CA PRO A 95 15.90 -3.71 3.71
C PRO A 95 16.37 -2.72 4.77
N LEU A 96 16.18 -1.40 4.58
CA LEU A 96 16.60 -0.40 5.56
C LEU A 96 15.90 -0.61 6.92
N PRO A 97 16.61 -0.43 8.03
CA PRO A 97 16.04 -0.58 9.36
C PRO A 97 15.04 0.54 9.67
N ILE A 98 13.98 0.19 10.40
CA ILE A 98 13.05 1.19 10.93
C ILE A 98 13.71 1.88 12.13
N LYS A 99 13.65 3.22 12.17
CA LYS A 99 14.05 3.99 13.34
C LYS A 99 13.21 3.57 14.53
N GLN A 100 13.84 2.93 15.52
CA GLN A 100 13.19 2.69 16.81
C GLN A 100 12.96 4.06 17.47
N LYS A 101 11.78 4.27 18.08
CA LYS A 101 11.57 5.48 18.87
C LYS A 101 12.65 5.52 19.95
N GLU A 102 13.46 6.58 19.97
CA GLU A 102 14.34 6.86 21.10
C GLU A 102 13.47 6.91 22.36
N GLN A 103 13.77 6.05 23.34
CA GLN A 103 13.13 6.12 24.65
C GLN A 103 13.64 7.42 25.29
N VAL A 104 12.76 8.42 25.38
CA VAL A 104 12.94 9.59 26.25
C VAL A 104 12.38 9.25 27.62
#